data_AF-A0A134CG20-F1
#
_entry.id   AF-A0A134CG20-F1
#
_cell.length_a   1.000
_cell.length_b   1.000
_cell.length_c   1.000
_cell.angle_alpha   90.00
_cell.angle_beta   90.00
_cell.angle_gamma   90.00
#
_symmetry.space_group_name_H-M   'P 1'
#
loop_
_entity.id
_entity.type
_entity.pdbx_description
1 polymer ?
#
loop_
_entity_poly.entity_id
_entity_poly.type
_entity_poly.pdbx_seq_one_letter_code
_entity_poly.pdbx_strand_id
1 'polypeptide(L)'
;MIKGAKTAQLGIASLVSMVDCATANNTVAIIISGGVAKDISREYDIDPRRTASLLDIFSCVFQGIVPYGAQLLTASALASKNGSLLSAIEIIPHMWYCWFLAIFGLLSIYIPFADGAWRKK
;
A
#
# COMPACT_ATOMS: atom_id res chain seq x y z
N MET A 1 3.66 19.95 -3.94
CA MET A 1 3.90 20.06 -5.39
C MET A 1 4.78 18.91 -5.82
N ILE A 2 4.33 18.08 -6.76
CA ILE A 2 5.12 17.02 -7.36
C ILE A 2 6.18 17.71 -8.25
N LYS A 3 7.46 17.45 -8.00
CA LYS A 3 8.59 18.10 -8.70
C LYS A 3 9.44 17.11 -9.51
N GLY A 4 9.13 15.81 -9.45
CA GLY A 4 9.80 14.75 -10.21
C GLY A 4 9.29 13.33 -9.88
N ALA A 5 9.86 12.31 -10.53
CA ALA A 5 9.43 10.92 -10.45
C ALA A 5 9.31 10.37 -9.01
N LYS A 6 10.25 10.69 -8.12
CA LYS A 6 10.20 10.26 -6.70
C LYS A 6 8.99 10.83 -5.97
N THR A 7 8.72 12.13 -6.15
CA THR A 7 7.55 12.78 -5.55
C THR A 7 6.24 12.32 -6.16
N ALA A 8 6.26 11.89 -7.42
CA ALA A 8 5.09 11.32 -8.10
C ALA A 8 4.76 9.92 -7.56
N GLN A 9 5.78 9.09 -7.30
CA GLN A 9 5.62 7.81 -6.60
C GLN A 9 5.07 7.97 -5.19
N LEU A 10 5.57 8.96 -4.43
CA LEU A 10 4.99 9.33 -3.13
C LEU A 10 3.54 9.82 -3.25
N GLY A 11 3.22 10.56 -4.32
CA GLY A 11 1.85 10.98 -4.64
C GLY A 11 0.93 9.78 -4.83
N ILE A 12 1.32 8.82 -5.68
CA ILE A 12 0.56 7.58 -5.92
C ILE A 12 0.37 6.79 -4.63
N ALA A 13 1.44 6.62 -3.85
CA ALA A 13 1.41 5.97 -2.55
C ALA A 13 0.42 6.64 -1.58
N SER A 14 0.47 7.97 -1.48
CA SER A 14 -0.46 8.72 -0.61
C SER A 14 -1.92 8.61 -1.08
N LEU A 15 -2.14 8.66 -2.40
CA LEU A 15 -3.47 8.57 -2.99
C LEU A 15 -4.12 7.21 -2.69
N VAL A 16 -3.42 6.11 -2.97
CA VAL A 16 -3.98 4.77 -2.72
C VAL A 16 -4.16 4.51 -1.23
N SER A 17 -3.27 5.01 -0.38
CA SER A 17 -3.38 4.88 1.08
C SER A 17 -4.62 5.56 1.62
N MET A 18 -4.94 6.76 1.12
CA MET A 18 -6.15 7.50 1.52
C MET A 18 -7.43 6.80 1.05
N VAL A 19 -7.44 6.32 -0.19
CA VAL A 19 -8.58 5.58 -0.74
C VAL A 19 -8.76 4.26 0.01
N ASP A 20 -7.68 3.57 0.35
CA ASP A 20 -7.72 2.33 1.12
C ASP A 20 -8.22 2.55 2.54
N CYS A 21 -7.78 3.60 3.23
CA CYS A 21 -8.34 3.99 4.53
C CYS A 21 -9.85 4.25 4.45
N ALA A 22 -10.32 4.89 3.38
CA ALA A 22 -11.73 5.22 3.19
C ALA A 22 -12.59 4.01 2.81
N THR A 23 -12.03 3.06 2.05
CA THR A 23 -12.75 1.91 1.49
C THR A 23 -12.58 0.62 2.32
N ALA A 24 -11.56 0.56 3.18
CA ALA A 24 -11.15 -0.60 3.94
C ALA A 24 -10.89 -1.85 3.08
N ASN A 25 -10.49 -1.67 1.81
CA ASN A 25 -10.38 -2.74 0.83
C ASN A 25 -9.35 -2.44 -0.26
N ASN A 26 -8.22 -3.15 -0.21
CA ASN A 26 -7.10 -3.08 -1.14
C ASN A 26 -7.54 -3.09 -2.60
N THR A 27 -8.41 -4.03 -2.97
CA THR A 27 -8.83 -4.22 -4.37
C THR A 27 -9.64 -3.03 -4.87
N VAL A 28 -10.58 -2.54 -4.06
CA VAL A 28 -11.40 -1.38 -4.41
C VAL A 28 -10.53 -0.14 -4.49
N ALA A 29 -9.60 0.02 -3.55
CA ALA A 29 -8.65 1.12 -3.55
C ALA A 29 -7.77 1.13 -4.80
N ILE A 30 -7.20 -0.02 -5.19
CA ILE A 30 -6.37 -0.15 -6.40
C ILE A 30 -7.18 0.16 -7.66
N ILE A 31 -8.42 -0.33 -7.79
CA ILE A 31 -9.24 -0.09 -8.98
C ILE A 31 -9.58 1.40 -9.13
N ILE A 32 -9.97 2.06 -8.02
CA ILE A 32 -10.29 3.49 -8.01
C ILE A 32 -9.04 4.33 -8.29
N SER A 33 -7.94 3.99 -7.62
CA SER A 33 -6.67 4.73 -7.70
C SER A 33 -5.91 4.47 -9.00
N GLY A 34 -6.18 3.35 -9.67
CA GLY A 34 -5.40 2.86 -10.80
C GLY A 34 -5.44 3.77 -12.02
N GLY A 35 -6.60 4.39 -12.30
CA GLY A 35 -6.73 5.38 -13.38
C GLY A 35 -5.85 6.60 -13.14
N VAL A 36 -5.98 7.20 -11.95
CA VAL A 36 -5.21 8.40 -11.57
C VAL A 36 -3.71 8.09 -11.48
N ALA A 37 -3.35 6.94 -10.90
CA ALA A 37 -1.95 6.53 -10.81
C ALA A 37 -1.32 6.29 -12.19
N LYS A 38 -2.09 5.77 -13.15
CA LYS A 38 -1.64 5.61 -14.55
C LYS A 38 -1.37 6.95 -15.23
N ASP A 39 -2.23 7.94 -15.00
CA ASP A 39 -2.05 9.29 -15.57
C ASP A 39 -0.81 9.97 -14.97
N ILE A 40 -0.61 9.87 -13.65
CA ILE A 40 0.60 10.35 -12.97
C ILE A 40 1.85 9.63 -13.49
N SER A 41 1.76 8.31 -13.69
CA SER A 41 2.87 7.50 -14.23
C SER A 41 3.31 7.97 -15.61
N ARG A 42 2.36 8.37 -16.47
CA ARG A 42 2.63 8.86 -17.83
C ARG A 42 3.23 10.26 -17.84
N GLU A 43 2.71 11.15 -16.99
CA GLU A 43 3.20 12.54 -16.90
C GLU A 43 4.65 12.61 -16.40
N TYR A 44 5.05 11.70 -15.50
CA TYR A 44 6.37 11.67 -14.90
C TYR A 44 7.30 10.55 -15.41
N ASP A 45 6.94 9.90 -16.52
CA ASP A 45 7.70 8.80 -17.17
C ASP A 45 8.13 7.70 -16.19
N ILE A 46 7.21 7.27 -15.33
CA ILE A 46 7.43 6.19 -14.35
C ILE A 46 7.04 4.87 -14.99
N ASP A 47 7.84 3.83 -14.78
CA ASP A 47 7.54 2.48 -15.25
C ASP A 47 6.17 2.01 -14.69
N PRO A 48 5.24 1.53 -15.53
CA PRO A 48 3.93 1.06 -15.08
C PRO A 48 3.97 -0.05 -14.03
N ARG A 49 5.02 -0.89 -14.04
CA ARG A 49 5.23 -1.97 -13.06
C ARG A 49 5.58 -1.41 -11.69
N ARG A 50 6.40 -0.35 -11.67
CA ARG A 50 6.70 0.42 -10.45
C ARG A 50 5.42 1.01 -9.86
N THR A 51 4.62 1.65 -10.70
CA THR A 51 3.33 2.22 -10.30
C THR A 51 2.38 1.15 -9.75
N ALA A 52 2.25 0.00 -10.43
CA ALA A 52 1.44 -1.12 -9.96
C ALA A 52 1.94 -1.70 -8.61
N SER A 53 3.25 -1.84 -8.44
CA SER A 53 3.83 -2.31 -7.18
C SER A 53 3.60 -1.32 -6.03
N LEU A 54 3.71 -0.01 -6.28
CA LEU A 54 3.42 1.01 -5.28
C LEU A 54 1.94 1.00 -4.89
N LEU A 55 1.04 0.86 -5.86
CA LEU A 55 -0.39 0.73 -5.58
C LEU A 55 -0.67 -0.43 -4.63
N ASP A 56 -0.11 -1.61 -4.92
CA ASP A 56 -0.30 -2.84 -4.15
C ASP A 56 0.31 -2.77 -2.74
N ILE A 57 1.57 -2.31 -2.62
CA ILE A 57 2.26 -2.23 -1.33
C ILE A 57 1.52 -1.27 -0.40
N PHE A 58 1.19 -0.06 -0.88
CA PHE A 58 0.60 0.94 -0.01
C PHE A 58 -0.86 0.65 0.33
N SER A 59 -1.64 0.02 -0.54
CA SER A 59 -2.95 -0.50 -0.12
C SER A 59 -2.77 -1.55 0.97
N CYS A 60 -1.93 -2.56 0.75
CA CYS A 60 -1.78 -3.68 1.69
C CYS A 60 -1.29 -3.25 3.08
N VAL A 61 -0.39 -2.27 3.15
CA VAL A 61 0.13 -1.73 4.41
C VAL A 61 -0.98 -1.06 5.20
N PHE A 62 -1.76 -0.18 4.56
CA PHE A 62 -2.83 0.55 5.24
C PHE A 62 -3.98 -0.36 5.64
N GLN A 63 -4.34 -1.36 4.83
CA GLN A 63 -5.33 -2.35 5.24
C GLN A 63 -4.87 -3.18 6.44
N GLY A 64 -3.57 -3.46 6.57
CA GLY A 64 -3.00 -4.10 7.76
C GLY A 64 -3.03 -3.24 9.03
N ILE A 65 -3.16 -1.91 8.86
CA ILE A 65 -3.28 -0.94 9.96
C ILE A 65 -4.77 -0.67 10.29
N VAL A 66 -5.67 -0.82 9.34
CA VAL A 66 -7.10 -0.49 9.50
C VAL A 66 -7.84 -1.56 10.31
N PRO A 67 -8.25 -1.29 11.58
CA PRO A 67 -8.82 -2.29 12.48
C PRO A 67 -10.20 -2.81 12.04
N TYR A 68 -10.92 -2.03 11.22
CA TYR A 68 -12.23 -2.37 10.67
C TYR A 68 -12.15 -3.16 9.34
N GLY A 69 -10.96 -3.55 8.91
CA GLY A 69 -10.78 -4.43 7.76
C GLY A 69 -11.37 -5.82 8.03
N ALA A 70 -12.04 -6.39 7.04
CA ALA A 70 -12.69 -7.71 7.16
C ALA A 70 -11.72 -8.80 7.64
N GLN A 71 -10.45 -8.73 7.23
CA GLN A 71 -9.40 -9.69 7.58
C GLN A 71 -9.04 -9.63 9.08
N LEU A 72 -8.90 -8.43 9.64
CA LEU A 72 -8.59 -8.23 11.06
C LEU A 72 -9.79 -8.55 11.97
N LEU A 73 -11.01 -8.19 11.54
CA LEU A 73 -12.24 -8.54 12.26
C LEU A 73 -12.49 -10.05 12.31
N THR A 74 -12.19 -10.77 11.22
CA THR A 74 -12.32 -12.23 11.20
C THR A 74 -11.28 -12.88 12.10
N ALA A 75 -10.04 -12.37 12.11
CA ALA A 75 -8.98 -12.86 12.97
C ALA A 75 -9.30 -12.64 14.46
N SER A 76 -9.81 -11.46 14.84
CA SER A 76 -10.23 -11.19 16.22
C SER A 76 -11.44 -12.02 16.64
N ALA A 77 -12.42 -12.22 15.74
CA ALA A 77 -13.56 -13.09 16.01
C ALA A 77 -13.15 -14.56 16.25
N LEU A 78 -12.18 -15.07 15.48
CA LEU A 78 -11.61 -16.41 15.67
C LEU A 78 -10.83 -16.52 16.99
N ALA A 79 -10.03 -15.51 17.34
CA ALA A 79 -9.31 -15.47 18.61
C ALA A 79 -10.27 -15.45 19.81
N SER A 80 -11.32 -14.64 19.72
CA SER A 80 -12.38 -14.54 20.73
C SER A 80 -13.13 -15.87 20.90
N LYS A 81 -13.40 -16.58 19.79
CA LYS A 81 -13.98 -17.93 19.84
C LYS A 81 -13.06 -18.97 20.50
N ASN A 82 -11.74 -18.79 20.45
CA ASN A 82 -10.76 -19.68 21.07
C ASN A 82 -10.39 -19.28 22.51
N GLY A 83 -11.18 -18.42 23.15
CA GLY A 83 -11.03 -18.06 24.57
C GLY A 83 -10.07 -16.91 24.85
N SER A 84 -9.53 -16.25 23.82
CA SER A 84 -8.68 -15.06 23.95
C SER A 84 -9.44 -13.83 23.47
N LEU A 85 -9.86 -12.95 24.38
CA LEU A 85 -10.47 -11.66 24.06
C LEU A 85 -9.43 -10.73 23.41
N LEU A 86 -9.10 -10.98 22.14
CA LEU A 86 -8.21 -10.14 21.36
C LEU A 86 -9.03 -9.14 20.56
N SER A 87 -8.74 -7.86 20.76
CA SER A 87 -9.27 -6.80 19.90
C SER A 87 -8.50 -6.74 18.58
N ALA A 88 -9.15 -6.33 17.49
CA ALA A 88 -8.47 -6.14 16.20
C ALA A 88 -7.27 -5.17 16.31
N ILE A 89 -7.34 -4.22 17.25
CA ILE A 89 -6.28 -3.24 17.53
C ILE A 89 -5.01 -3.90 18.08
N GLU A 90 -5.14 -4.97 18.86
CA GLU A 90 -4.00 -5.68 19.46
C GLU A 90 -3.27 -6.57 18.42
N ILE A 91 -3.94 -6.92 17.33
CA ILE A 91 -3.37 -7.72 16.24
C ILE A 91 -2.50 -6.85 15.32
N ILE A 92 -2.84 -5.58 15.12
CA ILE A 92 -2.11 -4.64 14.25
C ILE A 92 -0.59 -4.60 14.52
N PRO A 93 -0.09 -4.43 15.77
CA PRO A 93 1.35 -4.39 16.02
C PRO A 93 2.07 -5.72 15.71
N HIS A 94 1.33 -6.83 15.67
CA HIS A 94 1.88 -8.16 15.35
C HIS A 94 1.89 -8.45 13.84
N MET A 95 1.37 -7.57 12.99
CA MET A 95 1.40 -7.69 11.53
C MET A 95 2.79 -7.35 10.95
N TRP A 96 3.82 -8.10 11.35
CA TRP A 96 5.22 -7.84 10.97
C TRP A 96 5.42 -7.77 9.45
N TYR A 97 4.71 -8.59 8.68
CA TYR A 97 4.75 -8.55 7.22
C TYR A 97 4.36 -7.18 6.65
N CYS A 98 3.26 -6.58 7.13
CA CYS A 98 2.82 -5.26 6.71
C CYS A 98 3.84 -4.18 7.10
N TRP A 99 4.44 -4.28 8.28
CA TRP A 99 5.49 -3.34 8.71
C TRP A 99 6.75 -3.43 7.86
N PHE A 100 7.22 -4.64 7.55
CA PHE A 100 8.36 -4.83 6.66
C PHE A 100 8.06 -4.32 5.25
N LEU A 101 6.88 -4.62 4.71
CA LEU A 101 6.43 -4.10 3.41
C LEU A 101 6.40 -2.57 3.39
N ALA A 102 5.91 -1.92 4.45
CA ALA A 102 5.90 -0.47 4.56
C ALA A 102 7.31 0.11 4.48
N ILE A 103 8.24 -0.47 5.25
CA ILE A 103 9.64 -0.04 5.29
C ILE A 103 10.30 -0.23 3.93
N PHE A 104 10.23 -1.44 3.34
CA PHE A 104 10.84 -1.73 2.04
C PHE A 104 10.16 -0.95 0.90
N GLY A 105 8.85 -0.75 0.97
CA GLY A 105 8.08 0.08 0.05
C GLY A 105 8.57 1.51 0.03
N LEU A 106 8.70 2.13 1.21
CA LEU A 106 9.23 3.49 1.36
C LEU A 106 10.68 3.57 0.87
N LEU A 107 11.54 2.63 1.30
CA LEU A 107 12.94 2.58 0.89
C LEU A 107 13.08 2.43 -0.62
N SER A 108 12.22 1.64 -1.28
CA SER A 108 12.27 1.44 -2.73
C SER A 108 12.08 2.74 -3.52
N ILE A 109 11.35 3.72 -2.97
CA ILE A 109 11.15 5.03 -3.60
C ILE A 109 12.45 5.85 -3.57
N TYR A 110 13.24 5.73 -2.49
CA TYR A 110 14.49 6.49 -2.31
C TYR A 110 15.70 5.82 -2.94
N ILE A 111 15.73 4.48 -2.93
CA ILE A 111 16.78 3.63 -3.49
C ILE A 111 16.24 2.98 -4.77
N PRO A 112 16.36 3.65 -5.93
CA PRO A 112 15.97 3.09 -7.21
C PRO A 112 16.96 2.01 -7.66
N PHE A 113 16.92 0.84 -7.00
CA PHE A 113 17.82 -0.28 -7.29
C PHE A 113 17.58 -0.88 -8.68
N ALA A 114 16.36 -0.72 -9.22
CA ALA A 114 15.95 -1.32 -10.49
C ALA A 114 15.92 -0.35 -11.69
N ASP A 115 15.98 0.97 -11.46
CA ASP A 115 15.77 1.96 -12.54
C ASP A 115 16.91 1.95 -13.58
N GLY A 116 18.12 1.53 -13.17
CA GLY A 116 19.28 1.39 -14.06
C GLY A 116 19.35 0.08 -14.84
N ALA A 117 18.75 -1.00 -14.33
CA ALA A 117 18.88 -2.34 -14.92
C ALA A 117 17.83 -2.65 -16.01
N TRP A 118 16.74 -1.87 -16.08
CA TRP A 118 15.57 -2.23 -16.89
C TRP A 118 14.99 -1.11 -17.76
N ARG A 119 15.68 0.05 -17.90
CA ARG A 119 15.38 1.01 -18.99
C ARG A 119 15.73 0.36 -20.34
N LYS A 120 14.85 -0.49 -20.85
CA LYS A 120 14.79 -0.71 -22.30
C LYS A 120 14.19 0.56 -22.89
N LYS A 121 15.04 1.30 -23.59
CA LYS A 121 14.65 2.34 -24.57
C LYS A 121 13.55 1.81 -25.48
#